data_AF-A0A660UBJ4-F1
#
_entry.id   AF-A0A660UBJ4-F1
#
_cell.length_a   1.000
_cell.length_b   1.000
_cell.length_c   1.000
_cell.angle_alpha   90.00
_cell.angle_beta   90.00
_cell.angle_gamma   90.00
#
_symmetry.space_group_name_H-M   'P 1'
#
loop_
_entity.id
_entity.type
_entity.pdbx_description
1 polymer ?
#
loop_
_entity_poly.entity_id
_entity_poly.type
_entity_poly.pdbx_seq_one_letter_code
_entity_poly.pdbx_strand_id
1 'polypeptide(L)'
;METTEKIVESYCRYVKGWFTIPNIKCLGQYEIDLLAVDPSSKIGIKRYHIECGVSISGAYSKLTEKEFSLEKLKNRVKQSGQRRTLGYFIQRKFGPNEVLSELEKYGFSGNNYTKVIVTWGWTAEAKKDADRQGIILWDFRDILKEIAESCRNKKTYFTDDTLRTIQLFLRSDL
;
A
#
# COMPACT_ATOMS: atom_id res chain seq x y z
N MET A 1 11.24 3.75 -5.10
CA MET A 1 10.21 3.97 -4.07
C MET A 1 9.63 5.35 -4.24
N GLU A 2 8.35 5.40 -4.61
CA GLU A 2 7.57 6.63 -4.78
C GLU A 2 7.27 7.31 -3.43
N THR A 3 6.94 8.60 -3.45
CA THR A 3 6.63 9.36 -2.21
C THR A 3 5.48 8.75 -1.41
N THR A 4 4.46 8.21 -2.09
CA THR A 4 3.31 7.57 -1.44
C THR A 4 3.73 6.30 -0.70
N GLU A 5 4.62 5.50 -1.29
CA GLU A 5 5.16 4.29 -0.67
C GLU A 5 6.01 4.64 0.57
N LYS A 6 6.82 5.71 0.49
CA LYS A 6 7.57 6.23 1.66
C LYS A 6 6.65 6.64 2.80
N ILE A 7 5.53 7.29 2.51
CA ILE A 7 4.54 7.69 3.52
C ILE A 7 3.91 6.45 4.18
N VAL A 8 3.52 5.44 3.39
CA VAL A 8 2.98 4.17 3.92
C VAL A 8 4.03 3.42 4.73
N GLU A 9 5.28 3.40 4.30
CA GLU A 9 6.37 2.81 5.07
C GLU A 9 6.55 3.52 6.42
N SER A 10 6.65 4.86 6.43
CA SER A 10 6.76 5.63 7.68
C SER A 10 5.55 5.40 8.59
N TYR A 11 4.34 5.27 8.03
CA TYR A 11 3.15 4.89 8.79
C TYR A 11 3.31 3.53 9.47
N CYS A 12 3.67 2.49 8.70
CA CYS A 12 3.91 1.15 9.24
C CYS A 12 4.96 1.18 10.36
N ARG A 13 6.09 1.86 10.15
CA ARG A 13 7.20 1.88 11.11
C ARG A 13 6.88 2.66 12.38
N TYR A 14 6.38 3.87 12.26
CA TYR A 14 6.34 4.83 13.36
C TYR A 14 4.97 5.00 14.02
N VAL A 15 3.90 4.67 13.28
CA VAL A 15 2.54 4.67 13.84
C VAL A 15 2.15 3.25 14.25
N LYS A 16 2.35 2.26 13.37
CA LYS A 16 2.00 0.85 13.69
C LYS A 16 3.07 0.11 14.47
N GLY A 17 4.33 0.57 14.47
CA GLY A 17 5.45 -0.13 15.12
C GLY A 17 5.88 -1.41 14.39
N TRP A 18 5.64 -1.49 13.09
CA TRP A 18 5.93 -2.65 12.24
C TRP A 18 7.32 -2.57 11.63
N PHE A 19 7.90 -3.73 11.33
CA PHE A 19 9.11 -3.81 10.49
C PHE A 19 8.71 -3.79 9.02
N THR A 20 9.56 -3.20 8.17
CA THR A 20 9.26 -3.04 6.74
C THR A 20 10.45 -3.41 5.86
N ILE A 21 10.14 -3.89 4.65
CA ILE A 21 11.08 -4.04 3.53
C ILE A 21 10.40 -3.43 2.29
N PRO A 22 10.79 -2.21 1.87
CA PRO A 22 10.19 -1.56 0.70
C PRO A 22 10.86 -1.94 -0.63
N ASN A 23 10.18 -1.65 -1.74
CA ASN A 23 10.72 -1.60 -3.10
C ASN A 23 11.48 -2.88 -3.50
N ILE A 24 10.83 -4.03 -3.29
CA ILE A 24 11.41 -5.33 -3.60
C ILE A 24 11.21 -5.62 -5.09
N LYS A 25 12.32 -5.79 -5.80
CA LYS A 25 12.30 -6.11 -7.23
C LYS A 25 12.10 -7.60 -7.43
N CYS A 26 11.14 -7.95 -8.28
CA CYS A 26 10.88 -9.31 -8.70
C CYS A 26 11.51 -9.54 -10.08
N LEU A 27 11.54 -10.78 -10.54
CA LEU A 27 11.96 -11.09 -11.91
C LEU A 27 11.07 -10.37 -12.93
N GLY A 28 11.67 -9.78 -13.97
CA GLY A 28 10.95 -9.07 -15.02
C GLY A 28 10.57 -7.63 -14.64
N GLN A 29 9.36 -7.19 -15.02
CA GLN A 29 8.85 -5.85 -14.75
C GLN A 29 7.86 -5.81 -13.56
N TYR A 30 8.05 -6.69 -12.58
CA TYR A 30 7.24 -6.74 -11.37
C TYR A 30 7.99 -6.22 -10.16
N GLU A 31 7.24 -5.68 -9.22
CA GLU A 31 7.75 -5.19 -7.96
C GLU A 31 6.68 -5.31 -6.89
N ILE A 32 7.14 -5.54 -5.66
CA ILE A 32 6.34 -5.45 -4.44
C ILE A 32 6.68 -4.11 -3.80
N ASP A 33 5.67 -3.28 -3.60
CA ASP A 33 5.89 -1.93 -3.06
C ASP A 33 6.41 -1.99 -1.62
N LEU A 34 5.77 -2.79 -0.77
CA LEU A 34 6.12 -2.90 0.65
C LEU A 34 5.74 -4.24 1.25
N LEU A 35 6.69 -4.90 1.90
CA LEU A 35 6.43 -5.94 2.89
C LEU A 35 6.47 -5.35 4.28
N ALA A 36 5.51 -5.73 5.13
CA ALA A 36 5.50 -5.33 6.52
C ALA A 36 5.22 -6.50 7.46
N VAL A 37 5.76 -6.41 8.66
CA VAL A 37 5.67 -7.42 9.70
C VAL A 37 5.25 -6.76 11.00
N ASP A 38 4.14 -7.24 11.57
CA ASP A 38 3.69 -6.84 12.90
C ASP A 38 4.19 -7.85 13.94
N PRO A 39 5.18 -7.46 14.78
CA PRO A 39 5.73 -8.32 15.81
C PRO A 39 4.90 -8.31 17.11
N SER A 40 3.88 -7.43 17.22
CA SER A 40 3.18 -7.19 18.49
C SER A 40 2.18 -8.29 18.88
N SER A 41 1.85 -9.17 17.94
CA SER A 41 0.86 -10.23 18.13
C SER A 41 1.41 -11.37 18.99
N LYS A 42 0.74 -11.61 20.13
CA LYS A 42 1.08 -12.68 21.09
C LYS A 42 0.92 -14.10 20.54
N ILE A 43 0.15 -14.26 19.46
CA ILE A 43 -0.18 -15.57 18.86
C ILE A 43 0.80 -15.92 17.74
N GLY A 44 1.58 -14.96 17.25
CA GLY A 44 2.53 -15.14 16.17
C GLY A 44 2.68 -13.90 15.32
N ILE A 45 3.68 -13.93 14.44
CA ILE A 45 4.05 -12.83 13.55
C ILE A 45 2.99 -12.65 12.46
N LYS A 46 2.39 -11.46 12.34
CA LYS A 46 1.51 -11.13 11.20
C LYS A 46 2.32 -10.47 10.10
N ARG A 47 2.00 -10.83 8.86
CA ARG A 47 2.72 -10.42 7.65
C ARG A 47 1.76 -9.72 6.70
N TYR A 48 2.24 -8.68 6.04
CA TYR A 48 1.45 -7.86 5.13
C TYR A 48 2.22 -7.62 3.82
N HIS A 49 1.57 -7.92 2.70
CA HIS A 49 2.00 -7.52 1.37
C HIS A 49 1.15 -6.31 0.97
N ILE A 50 1.77 -5.14 0.92
CA ILE A 50 1.10 -3.85 0.76
C ILE A 50 1.45 -3.27 -0.61
N GLU A 51 0.43 -2.83 -1.34
CA GLU A 51 0.56 -2.23 -2.66
C GLU A 51 -0.14 -0.86 -2.72
N CYS A 52 0.51 0.13 -3.32
CA CYS A 52 0.05 1.51 -3.38
C CYS A 52 -0.60 1.84 -4.72
N GLY A 53 -1.87 2.24 -4.69
CA GLY A 53 -2.69 2.69 -5.82
C GLY A 53 -3.10 4.15 -5.72
N VAL A 54 -2.22 5.01 -5.23
CA VAL A 54 -2.50 6.42 -4.95
C VAL A 54 -2.12 7.26 -6.16
N SER A 55 -3.08 8.01 -6.73
CA SER A 55 -2.86 8.88 -7.89
C SER A 55 -3.20 10.34 -7.57
N ILE A 56 -2.40 11.29 -8.06
CA ILE A 56 -2.68 12.73 -7.94
C ILE A 56 -3.88 13.13 -8.81
N SER A 57 -4.17 12.40 -9.89
CA SER A 57 -5.29 12.71 -10.77
C SER A 57 -6.63 12.34 -10.13
N GLY A 58 -7.46 13.34 -9.84
CA GLY A 58 -8.78 13.15 -9.22
C GLY A 58 -9.69 12.15 -9.95
N ALA A 59 -9.66 12.12 -11.29
CA ALA A 59 -10.46 11.20 -12.12
C ALA A 59 -10.13 9.71 -11.89
N TYR A 60 -8.94 9.38 -11.38
CA TYR A 60 -8.45 8.01 -11.16
C TYR A 60 -8.17 7.73 -9.68
N SER A 61 -8.74 8.53 -8.79
CA SER A 61 -8.46 8.48 -7.36
C SER A 61 -9.02 7.23 -6.66
N LYS A 62 -10.16 6.71 -7.09
CA LYS A 62 -10.84 5.58 -6.42
C LYS A 62 -10.60 4.24 -7.10
N LEU A 63 -10.35 3.22 -6.27
CA LEU A 63 -10.37 1.81 -6.67
C LEU A 63 -11.77 1.40 -7.13
N THR A 64 -11.86 0.66 -8.23
CA THR A 64 -13.14 0.23 -8.82
C THR A 64 -13.17 -1.27 -9.11
N GLU A 65 -14.36 -1.83 -9.18
CA GLU A 65 -14.59 -3.21 -9.60
C GLU A 65 -14.58 -3.39 -11.13
N LYS A 66 -14.58 -2.29 -11.91
CA LYS A 66 -14.52 -2.33 -13.38
C LYS A 66 -13.52 -3.36 -13.89
N GLU A 67 -13.93 -4.07 -14.93
CA GLU A 67 -13.15 -5.14 -15.54
C GLU A 67 -11.72 -4.70 -15.86
N PHE A 68 -10.78 -5.50 -15.35
CA PHE A 68 -9.37 -5.40 -15.71
C PHE A 68 -9.07 -6.15 -17.01
N SER A 69 -8.31 -5.52 -17.90
CA SER A 69 -7.91 -6.07 -19.19
C SER A 69 -6.44 -5.77 -19.47
N LEU A 70 -5.66 -6.82 -19.72
CA LEU A 70 -4.25 -6.71 -20.11
C LEU A 70 -4.07 -5.97 -21.43
N GLU A 71 -4.98 -6.14 -22.39
CA GLU A 71 -4.96 -5.41 -23.66
C GLU A 71 -5.14 -3.91 -23.45
N LYS A 72 -6.13 -3.53 -22.62
CA LYS A 72 -6.35 -2.12 -22.25
C LYS A 72 -5.18 -1.57 -21.45
N LEU A 73 -4.48 -2.38 -20.66
CA LEU A 73 -3.30 -1.96 -19.89
C LEU A 73 -2.10 -1.61 -20.79
N LYS A 74 -1.95 -2.30 -21.94
CA LYS A 74 -0.91 -2.00 -22.95
C LYS A 74 -1.17 -0.69 -23.69
N ASN A 75 -2.43 -0.23 -23.75
CA ASN A 75 -2.77 1.06 -24.34
C ASN A 75 -2.54 2.20 -23.33
N ARG A 76 -1.58 3.08 -23.62
CA ARG A 76 -1.17 4.21 -22.77
C ARG A 76 -2.34 5.07 -22.29
N VAL A 77 -3.35 5.30 -23.13
CA VAL A 77 -4.52 6.14 -22.79
C VAL A 77 -5.44 5.44 -21.79
N LYS A 78 -5.54 4.10 -21.85
CA LYS A 78 -6.41 3.30 -20.98
C LYS A 78 -5.69 2.79 -19.74
N GLN A 79 -4.36 2.88 -19.69
CA GLN A 79 -3.52 2.32 -18.64
C GLN A 79 -3.89 2.85 -17.24
N SER A 80 -4.09 4.16 -17.07
CA SER A 80 -4.48 4.76 -15.78
C SER A 80 -5.82 4.23 -15.27
N GLY A 81 -6.78 4.02 -16.18
CA GLY A 81 -8.07 3.42 -15.87
C GLY A 81 -7.99 1.96 -15.46
N GLN A 82 -6.98 1.23 -15.97
CA GLN A 82 -6.73 -0.16 -15.59
C GLN A 82 -5.99 -0.27 -14.26
N ARG A 83 -5.01 0.58 -13.98
CA ARG A 83 -4.22 0.55 -12.74
C ARG A 83 -5.03 0.85 -11.46
N ARG A 84 -6.25 1.38 -11.59
CA ARG A 84 -7.18 1.63 -10.48
C ARG A 84 -8.24 0.53 -10.28
N THR A 85 -8.16 -0.59 -11.01
CA THR A 85 -9.14 -1.67 -10.84
C THR A 85 -8.65 -2.68 -9.80
N LEU A 86 -9.57 -3.29 -9.07
CA LEU A 86 -9.21 -4.38 -8.15
C LEU A 86 -8.53 -5.54 -8.91
N GLY A 87 -9.02 -5.84 -10.11
CA GLY A 87 -8.44 -6.87 -10.97
C GLY A 87 -6.97 -6.62 -11.35
N TYR A 88 -6.55 -5.36 -11.49
CA TYR A 88 -5.14 -5.04 -11.71
C TYR A 88 -4.27 -5.48 -10.53
N PHE A 89 -4.65 -5.14 -9.30
CA PHE A 89 -3.89 -5.55 -8.11
C PHE A 89 -3.83 -7.08 -7.99
N ILE A 90 -4.98 -7.75 -8.14
CA ILE A 90 -5.06 -9.21 -8.08
C ILE A 90 -4.15 -9.86 -9.13
N GLN A 91 -4.27 -9.46 -10.40
CA GLN A 91 -3.61 -10.16 -11.50
C GLN A 91 -2.16 -9.70 -11.76
N ARG A 92 -1.79 -8.48 -11.36
CA ARG A 92 -0.47 -7.89 -11.66
C ARG A 92 0.41 -7.63 -10.44
N LYS A 93 -0.18 -7.49 -9.25
CA LYS A 93 0.56 -7.13 -8.04
C LYS A 93 0.58 -8.26 -7.00
N PHE A 94 -0.47 -9.08 -6.93
CA PHE A 94 -0.55 -10.19 -5.95
C PHE A 94 -0.42 -11.59 -6.54
N GLY A 95 -0.90 -11.80 -7.77
CA GLY A 95 -1.02 -13.11 -8.40
C GLY A 95 0.15 -13.62 -9.25
N PRO A 96 1.03 -12.77 -9.85
CA PRO A 96 2.09 -13.28 -10.72
C PRO A 96 3.04 -14.24 -9.99
N ASN A 97 3.46 -15.31 -10.67
CA ASN A 97 4.40 -16.28 -10.09
C ASN A 97 5.74 -15.63 -9.70
N GLU A 98 6.19 -14.64 -10.46
CA GLU A 98 7.40 -13.88 -10.17
C GLU A 98 7.31 -13.12 -8.85
N VAL A 99 6.10 -12.64 -8.50
CA VAL A 99 5.83 -12.00 -7.20
C VAL A 99 5.76 -13.06 -6.11
N LEU A 100 5.03 -14.15 -6.33
CA LEU A 100 4.88 -15.23 -5.35
C LEU A 100 6.23 -15.88 -4.99
N SER A 101 7.07 -16.16 -5.99
CA SER A 101 8.42 -16.70 -5.76
C SER A 101 9.34 -15.72 -5.04
N GLU A 102 9.16 -14.41 -5.23
CA GLU A 102 9.92 -13.41 -4.49
C GLU A 102 9.46 -13.34 -3.02
N LEU A 103 8.14 -13.35 -2.78
CA LEU A 103 7.53 -13.39 -1.44
C LEU A 103 8.04 -14.58 -0.60
N GLU A 104 8.14 -15.76 -1.20
CA GLU A 104 8.60 -16.96 -0.50
C GLU A 104 10.00 -16.81 0.09
N LYS A 105 10.91 -16.07 -0.57
CA LYS A 105 12.27 -15.79 -0.06
C LYS A 105 12.27 -15.02 1.26
N TYR A 106 11.22 -14.24 1.50
CA TYR A 106 11.03 -13.47 2.74
C TYR A 106 10.14 -14.19 3.76
N GLY A 107 9.77 -15.45 3.50
CA GLY A 107 8.89 -16.25 4.35
C GLY A 107 7.40 -15.87 4.27
N PHE A 108 6.99 -15.22 3.17
CA PHE A 108 5.58 -14.95 2.85
C PHE A 108 5.10 -16.06 1.91
N SER A 109 4.40 -17.05 2.44
CA SER A 109 3.99 -18.24 1.69
C SER A 109 2.59 -18.72 2.07
N GLY A 110 1.90 -19.31 1.08
CA GLY A 110 0.52 -19.76 1.23
C GLY A 110 -0.39 -18.63 1.75
N ASN A 111 -1.07 -18.88 2.86
CA ASN A 111 -2.00 -17.95 3.49
C ASN A 111 -1.45 -17.30 4.76
N ASN A 112 -0.12 -17.27 4.95
CA ASN A 112 0.52 -16.74 6.17
C ASN A 112 0.68 -15.21 6.20
N TYR A 113 0.17 -14.51 5.19
CA TYR A 113 0.24 -13.06 5.04
C TYR A 113 -1.08 -12.50 4.53
N THR A 114 -1.32 -11.22 4.80
CA THR A 114 -2.51 -10.48 4.38
C THR A 114 -2.14 -9.52 3.24
N LYS A 115 -3.00 -9.43 2.23
CA LYS A 115 -2.85 -8.49 1.13
C LYS A 115 -3.52 -7.17 1.47
N VAL A 116 -2.85 -6.06 1.21
CA VAL A 116 -3.35 -4.71 1.49
C VAL A 116 -3.22 -3.85 0.24
N ILE A 117 -4.28 -3.12 -0.11
CA ILE A 117 -4.23 -2.07 -1.14
C ILE A 117 -4.43 -0.72 -0.47
N VAL A 118 -3.51 0.21 -0.71
CA VAL A 118 -3.60 1.60 -0.24
C VAL A 118 -4.08 2.49 -1.39
N THR A 119 -5.14 3.27 -1.18
CA THR A 119 -5.73 4.13 -2.23
C THR A 119 -6.47 5.33 -1.62
N TRP A 120 -6.93 6.30 -2.41
CA TRP A 120 -7.71 7.45 -1.91
C TRP A 120 -9.17 7.10 -1.57
N GLY A 121 -9.57 5.84 -1.74
CA GLY A 121 -10.90 5.34 -1.50
C GLY A 121 -11.31 4.34 -2.58
N TRP A 122 -12.54 3.85 -2.50
CA TRP A 122 -13.05 2.77 -3.35
C TRP A 122 -14.55 2.91 -3.58
N THR A 123 -15.07 2.20 -4.58
CA THR A 123 -16.52 2.00 -4.73
C THR A 123 -17.01 0.91 -3.76
N ALA A 124 -18.32 0.86 -3.50
CA ALA A 124 -18.90 -0.13 -2.60
C ALA A 124 -18.70 -1.57 -3.13
N GLU A 125 -18.81 -1.74 -4.45
CA GLU A 125 -18.61 -3.01 -5.16
C GLU A 125 -17.15 -3.46 -5.02
N ALA A 126 -16.19 -2.54 -5.24
CA ALA A 126 -14.78 -2.83 -5.07
C ALA A 126 -14.44 -3.25 -3.63
N LYS A 127 -15.08 -2.64 -2.62
CA LYS A 127 -14.90 -3.04 -1.21
C LYS A 127 -15.44 -4.44 -0.95
N LYS A 128 -16.68 -4.71 -1.38
CA LYS A 128 -17.31 -6.02 -1.22
C LYS A 128 -16.45 -7.11 -1.85
N ASP A 129 -15.86 -6.82 -3.00
CA ASP A 129 -15.06 -7.79 -3.74
C ASP A 129 -13.68 -7.98 -3.11
N ALA A 130 -13.05 -6.91 -2.63
CA ALA A 130 -11.82 -7.00 -1.85
C ALA A 130 -12.03 -7.87 -0.59
N ASP A 131 -13.14 -7.67 0.13
CA ASP A 131 -13.48 -8.45 1.32
C ASP A 131 -13.68 -9.94 1.00
N ARG A 132 -14.40 -10.25 -0.08
CA ARG A 132 -14.58 -11.64 -0.56
C ARG A 132 -13.24 -12.31 -0.88
N GLN A 133 -12.25 -11.54 -1.34
CA GLN A 133 -10.91 -12.01 -1.69
C GLN A 133 -9.92 -11.96 -0.52
N GLY A 134 -10.35 -11.56 0.68
CA GLY A 134 -9.46 -11.40 1.84
C GLY A 134 -8.42 -10.29 1.69
N ILE A 135 -8.71 -9.26 0.89
CA ILE A 135 -7.84 -8.10 0.66
C ILE A 135 -8.32 -6.94 1.53
N ILE A 136 -7.42 -6.40 2.37
CA ILE A 136 -7.70 -5.21 3.17
C ILE A 136 -7.50 -3.96 2.31
N LEU A 137 -8.42 -3.01 2.42
CA LEU A 137 -8.27 -1.70 1.79
C LEU A 137 -7.94 -0.65 2.86
N TRP A 138 -6.89 0.13 2.61
CA TRP A 138 -6.50 1.27 3.44
C TRP A 138 -6.73 2.57 2.68
N ASP A 139 -7.38 3.53 3.36
CA ASP A 139 -7.54 4.87 2.82
C ASP A 139 -6.30 5.70 3.16
N PHE A 140 -5.65 6.21 2.13
CA PHE A 140 -4.43 7.00 2.27
C PHE A 140 -4.66 8.29 3.07
N ARG A 141 -5.90 8.83 3.10
CA ARG A 141 -6.25 10.01 3.92
C ARG A 141 -6.21 9.69 5.40
N ASP A 142 -6.65 8.51 5.78
CA ASP A 142 -6.68 8.09 7.18
C ASP A 142 -5.26 7.81 7.66
N ILE A 143 -4.41 7.23 6.81
CA ILE A 143 -2.96 7.11 7.05
C ILE A 143 -2.34 8.49 7.35
N LEU A 144 -2.59 9.49 6.50
CA LEU A 144 -2.04 10.84 6.70
C LEU A 144 -2.53 11.49 8.01
N LYS A 145 -3.81 11.33 8.35
CA LYS A 145 -4.38 11.82 9.62
C LYS A 145 -3.73 11.13 10.82
N GLU A 146 -3.61 9.80 10.80
CA GLU A 146 -3.00 9.04 11.89
C GLU A 146 -1.52 9.40 12.09
N ILE A 147 -0.76 9.59 11.00
CA ILE A 147 0.61 10.11 11.10
C ILE A 147 0.59 11.49 11.76
N ALA A 148 -0.24 12.41 11.27
CA ALA A 148 -0.29 13.77 11.78
C ALA A 148 -0.63 13.82 13.28
N GLU A 149 -1.61 13.02 13.71
CA GLU A 149 -1.96 12.85 15.12
C GLU A 149 -0.80 12.28 15.94
N SER A 150 -0.09 11.28 15.41
CA SER A 150 1.08 10.70 16.08
C SER A 150 2.23 11.71 16.26
N CYS A 151 2.33 12.71 15.37
CA CYS A 151 3.35 13.75 15.40
C CYS A 151 2.95 14.94 16.30
N ARG A 152 1.65 15.26 16.43
CA ARG A 152 1.14 16.49 17.07
C ARG A 152 1.69 16.72 18.49
N ASN A 153 1.86 15.66 19.27
CA ASN A 153 2.30 15.76 20.68
C ASN A 153 3.78 15.39 20.87
N LYS A 154 4.52 15.10 19.80
CA LYS A 154 5.94 14.72 19.88
C LYS A 154 6.82 15.95 19.68
N LYS A 155 7.56 16.29 20.74
CA LYS A 155 8.60 17.35 20.72
C LYS A 155 9.93 16.86 20.16
N THR A 156 10.08 15.56 19.97
CA THR A 156 11.29 14.95 19.41
C THR A 156 11.35 15.17 17.91
N TYR A 157 12.56 15.41 17.42
CA TYR A 157 12.83 15.49 15.99
C TYR A 157 12.85 14.08 15.40
N PHE A 158 12.03 13.85 14.38
CA PHE A 158 12.17 12.67 13.55
C PHE A 158 13.39 12.82 12.63
N THR A 159 14.24 11.79 12.60
CA THR A 159 15.32 11.68 11.62
C THR A 159 14.82 11.17 10.27
N ASP A 160 13.62 10.60 10.23
CA ASP A 160 12.91 10.23 9.01
C ASP A 160 12.40 11.47 8.29
N ASP A 161 12.87 11.71 7.06
CA ASP A 161 12.54 12.92 6.29
C ASP A 161 11.05 13.04 6.00
N THR A 162 10.33 11.93 5.80
CA THR A 162 8.89 11.92 5.55
C THR A 162 8.14 12.44 6.78
N LEU A 163 8.43 11.87 7.94
CA LEU A 163 7.80 12.33 9.19
C LEU A 163 8.23 13.73 9.58
N ARG A 164 9.50 14.09 9.36
CA ARG A 164 10.00 15.43 9.62
C ARG A 164 9.28 16.45 8.74
N THR A 165 9.05 16.15 7.48
CA THR A 165 8.29 17.02 6.56
C THR A 165 6.85 17.21 7.05
N ILE A 166 6.17 16.13 7.46
CA ILE A 166 4.82 16.22 8.02
C ILE A 166 4.80 17.03 9.32
N GLN A 167 5.78 16.82 10.21
CA GLN A 167 5.90 17.57 11.47
C GLN A 167 6.13 19.07 11.20
N LEU A 168 6.95 19.43 10.21
CA LEU A 168 7.17 20.82 9.80
C LEU A 168 5.90 21.44 9.22
N PHE A 169 5.18 20.72 8.37
CA PHE A 169 3.89 21.17 7.82
C PHE A 169 2.85 21.43 8.92
N LEU A 170 2.74 20.53 9.91
CA LEU A 170 1.82 20.76 11.04
C LEU A 170 2.20 21.97 11.89
N ARG A 171 3.48 22.36 11.93
CA ARG A 171 3.93 23.57 12.62
C ARG A 171 3.70 24.84 11.82
N SER A 172 3.62 24.79 10.49
CA SER A 172 3.30 25.98 9.69
C SER A 172 1.82 26.37 9.75
N ASP A 173 0.95 25.44 10.14
CA ASP A 173 -0.50 25.65 10.29
C ASP A 173 -0.90 26.10 11.71
N LEU A 174 0.07 26.27 12.64
CA LEU A 174 -0.12 26.78 14.01
C LEU A 174 0.30 28.24 14.12
#